data_AF-A0A9Q5NAE4-F1
#
_entry.id   AF-A0A9Q5NAE4-F1
#
_cell.length_a   1.000
_cell.length_b   1.000
_cell.length_c   1.000
_cell.angle_alpha   90.00
_cell.angle_beta   90.00
_cell.angle_gamma   90.00
#
_symmetry.space_group_name_H-M   'P 1'
#
loop_
_entity.id
_entity.type
_entity.pdbx_description
1 polymer ?
#
loop_
_entity_poly.entity_id
_entity_poly.type
_entity_poly.pdbx_seq_one_letter_code
_entity_poly.pdbx_strand_id
1 'polypeptide(L)' 'MALLSNILGFSALGLAARFGQLGIQKRNLFDNLSGHAIAMGVFGYGGYWAYKWDLRAAELLSQKRAEIEARRQSASGTQ' A
#
# COMPACT_ATOMS: atom_id res chain seq x y z
N MET A 1 0.86 -7.84 -11.46
CA MET A 1 -0.31 -8.16 -10.62
C MET A 1 -0.34 -7.41 -9.29
N ALA A 2 0.79 -7.24 -8.57
CA ALA A 2 0.83 -6.59 -7.25
C ALA A 2 0.20 -5.18 -7.16
N LEU A 3 0.37 -4.34 -8.20
CA LEU A 3 -0.24 -3.01 -8.27
C LEU A 3 -1.77 -3.07 -8.22
N LEU A 4 -2.39 -3.86 -9.10
CA LEU A 4 -3.85 -4.01 -9.15
C LEU A 4 -4.38 -4.64 -7.87
N SER A 5 -3.69 -5.65 -7.33
CA SER A 5 -4.07 -6.26 -6.05
C SER A 5 -4.03 -5.26 -4.89
N ASN A 6 -3.05 -4.36 -4.83
CA ASN A 6 -3.01 -3.30 -3.82
C ASN A 6 -4.16 -2.31 -4.00
N ILE A 7 -4.39 -1.82 -5.22
CA ILE A 7 -5.47 -0.86 -5.49
C ILE A 7 -6.82 -1.49 -5.15
N LEU A 8 -7.10 -2.69 -5.65
CA LEU A 8 -8.38 -3.38 -5.43
C LEU A 8 -8.57 -3.80 -3.98
N GLY A 9 -7.52 -4.32 -3.34
CA GLY A 9 -7.56 -4.70 -1.93
C GLY A 9 -7.88 -3.51 -1.04
N PHE A 10 -7.19 -2.39 -1.22
CA PHE A 10 -7.49 -1.17 -0.46
C PHE A 10 -8.84 -0.56 -0.86
N SER A 11 -9.25 -0.61 -2.13
CA SER A 11 -10.58 -0.15 -2.54
C SER A 11 -11.68 -0.93 -1.82
N ALA A 12 -11.53 -2.26 -1.70
CA ALA A 12 -12.45 -3.11 -0.96
C ALA A 12 -12.46 -2.76 0.54
N LEU A 13 -11.30 -2.44 1.13
CA LEU A 13 -11.24 -1.92 2.50
C LEU A 13 -11.99 -0.59 2.65
N GLY A 14 -11.86 0.33 1.68
CA GLY A 14 -12.61 1.59 1.65
C GLY A 14 -14.12 1.37 1.57
N LEU A 15 -14.56 0.41 0.75
CA LEU A 15 -15.96 0.01 0.67
C LEU A 15 -16.47 -0.55 2.00
N ALA A 16 -15.70 -1.45 2.62
CA ALA A 16 -16.03 -2.02 3.93
C ALA A 16 -16.08 -0.95 5.02
N ALA A 17 -15.15 0.02 5.01
CA ALA A 17 -15.15 1.15 5.93
C ALA A 17 -16.42 2.01 5.76
N ARG A 18 -16.86 2.25 4.51
CA ARG A 18 -18.11 2.97 4.24
C ARG A 18 -19.33 2.21 4.75
N PHE A 19 -19.41 0.89 4.54
CA PHE A 19 -20.49 0.08 5.11
C PHE A 19 -20.46 0.08 6.65
N GLY A 20 -19.28 -0.04 7.26
CA GLY A 20 -19.12 0.05 8.71
C GLY A 20 -19.62 1.39 9.25
N GLN A 21 -19.25 2.50 8.61
CA GLN A 21 -19.72 3.84 8.96
C GLN A 21 -21.25 3.96 8.89
N LEU A 22 -21.89 3.48 7.81
CA LEU A 22 -23.35 3.50 7.68
C LEU A 22 -24.05 2.59 8.69
N GLY A 23 -23.48 1.41 8.96
CA GLY A 23 -23.98 0.46 9.96
C GLY A 23 -23.96 1.05 11.38
N ILE A 24 -22.87 1.71 11.77
CA ILE A 24 -22.77 2.41 13.07
C ILE A 24 -23.82 3.52 13.18
N GLN A 25 -24.08 4.23 12.08
CA GLN A 25 -25.11 5.28 12.02
C GLN A 25 -26.54 4.73 11.90
N LYS A 26 -26.73 3.40 11.88
CA LYS A 26 -28.03 2.74 11.64
C LYS A 26 -28.72 3.23 10.36
N ARG A 27 -27.93 3.58 9.33
CA ARG A 27 -28.43 3.98 8.01
C ARG A 27 -28.47 2.77 7.07
N ASN A 28 -29.24 2.88 5.99
CA ASN A 28 -29.22 1.88 4.92
C ASN A 28 -27.79 1.76 4.37
N LEU A 29 -27.28 0.54 4.25
CA LEU A 29 -25.92 0.27 3.78
C LEU A 29 -25.68 0.73 2.34
N PHE A 30 -26.71 0.78 1.50
CA PHE A 30 -26.60 1.24 0.11
C PHE A 30 -26.91 2.73 -0.06
N ASP A 31 -27.03 3.46 1.06
CA ASP A 31 -27.31 4.88 1.05
C ASP A 31 -26.13 5.68 0.49
N ASN A 32 -26.42 6.57 -0.46
CA ASN A 32 -25.44 7.40 -1.16
C ASN A 32 -24.32 6.56 -1.81
N LEU A 33 -24.61 6.01 -2.99
CA LEU A 33 -23.67 5.21 -3.81
C LEU A 33 -22.43 5.99 -4.23
N SER A 34 -22.51 7.31 -4.47
CA SER A 34 -21.33 8.11 -4.78
C SER A 34 -20.37 8.18 -3.60
N GLY A 35 -20.88 8.18 -2.36
CA GLY A 35 -20.06 8.04 -1.15
C GLY A 35 -19.28 6.73 -1.08
N HIS A 36 -19.83 5.63 -1.60
CA HIS A 36 -19.11 4.35 -1.71
C HIS A 36 -17.99 4.43 -2.76
N ALA A 37 -18.29 4.98 -3.93
CA ALA A 37 -17.30 5.16 -4.98
C ALA A 37 -16.14 6.06 -4.53
N ILE A 38 -16.43 7.15 -3.81
CA ILE A 38 -15.41 8.04 -3.24
C ILE A 38 -14.56 7.29 -2.20
N ALA A 39 -15.19 6.55 -1.27
CA ALA A 39 -14.44 5.79 -0.27
C ALA A 39 -13.52 4.74 -0.91
N MET A 40 -14.02 4.00 -1.90
CA MET A 40 -13.22 3.06 -2.69
C MET A 40 -12.06 3.77 -3.39
N GLY A 41 -12.32 4.92 -4.04
CA GLY A 41 -11.30 5.68 -4.75
C GLY A 41 -10.20 6.21 -3.83
N VAL A 42 -10.55 6.80 -2.68
CA VAL A 42 -9.59 7.35 -1.71
C VAL A 42 -8.72 6.24 -1.13
N PHE A 43 -9.31 5.14 -0.68
CA PHE A 43 -8.52 4.02 -0.15
C PHE A 43 -7.71 3.34 -1.24
N GLY A 44 -8.28 3.11 -2.42
CA GLY A 44 -7.58 2.55 -3.58
C GLY A 44 -6.37 3.40 -3.99
N TYR A 45 -6.48 4.73 -3.92
CA TYR A 45 -5.35 5.65 -4.10
C TYR A 45 -4.27 5.46 -3.01
N GLY A 46 -4.68 5.23 -1.76
CA GLY A 46 -3.77 4.79 -0.69
C GLY A 46 -3.04 3.49 -1.03
N GLY A 47 -3.74 2.50 -1.60
CA GLY A 47 -3.14 1.25 -2.08
C GLY A 47 -2.12 1.46 -3.21
N TYR A 48 -2.38 2.39 -4.13
CA TYR A 48 -1.39 2.80 -5.14
C TYR A 48 -0.11 3.36 -4.50
N TRP A 49 -0.27 4.24 -3.50
CA TRP A 49 0.88 4.79 -2.78
C TRP A 49 1.65 3.74 -1.97
N ALA A 50 0.94 2.80 -1.33
CA ALA A 50 1.57 1.68 -0.62
C ALA A 50 2.42 0.83 -1.57
N TYR A 51 1.92 0.55 -2.78
CA TYR A 51 2.71 -0.15 -3.80
C TYR A 51 3.95 0.64 -4.23
N LYS A 52 3.82 1.95 -4.47
CA LYS A 52 4.96 2.81 -4.84
C LYS A 52 6.00 2.88 -3.73
N TRP A 53 5.56 2.90 -2.47
CA TRP A 53 6.44 2.85 -1.31
C TRP A 53 7.24 1.55 -1.26
N ASP A 54 6.59 0.41 -1.44
CA ASP A 54 7.23 -0.90 -1.42
C ASP A 54 8.34 -1.01 -2.48
N LEU A 55 8.08 -0.54 -3.70
CA LEU A 55 9.10 -0.47 -4.76
C LEU A 55 10.32 0.36 -4.33
N ARG A 56 10.08 1.53 -3.73
CA ARG A 56 11.17 2.41 -3.28
C ARG A 56 11.95 1.79 -2.12
N ALA A 57 11.27 1.14 -1.19
CA ALA A 57 11.90 0.44 -0.07
C ALA A 57 12.79 -0.71 -0.56
N ALA A 58 12.31 -1.50 -1.52
CA ALA A 58 13.08 -2.60 -2.12
C ALA A 58 14.37 -2.10 -2.79
N GLU A 59 14.27 -0.99 -3.55
CA GLU A 59 15.44 -0.36 -4.19
C GLU A 59 16.48 0.07 -3.15
N LEU A 60 16.06 0.81 -2.11
CA LEU A 60 16.96 1.27 -1.06
C LEU A 60 17.62 0.12 -0.30
N LEU A 61 16.87 -0.95 -0.03
CA LEU A 61 17.40 -2.15 0.62
C LEU A 61 18.45 -2.84 -0.27
N SER A 62 18.23 -2.92 -1.58
CA SER A 62 19.21 -3.50 -2.51
C SER A 62 20.51 -2.70 -2.55
N GLN A 63 20.43 -1.37 -2.60
CA GLN A 63 21.58 -0.47 -2.56
C GLN A 63 22.37 -0.63 -1.26
N LYS A 64 21.68 -0.69 -0.12
CA LYS A 64 22.34 -0.90 1.18
C LYS A 64 22.99 -2.27 1.30
N ARG A 65 22.38 -3.32 0.76
CA ARG A 65 22.99 -4.66 0.75
C ARG A 65 24.28 -4.68 -0.08
N ALA A 66 24.28 -4.06 -1.26
CA ALA A 66 25.48 -3.93 -2.11
C ALA A 66 26.59 -3.12 -1.42
N GLU A 67 26.23 -2.02 -0.74
CA GLU A 67 27.18 -1.21 0.02
C GLU A 67 27.83 -2.01 1.16
N ILE A 68 27.04 -2.79 1.91
CA ILE A 68 27.55 -3.65 2.99
C ILE A 68 28.49 -4.74 2.44
N GLU A 69 28.16 -5.34 1.30
CA GLU A 69 28.97 -6.37 0.67
C GLU A 69 30.32 -5.81 0.18
N ALA A 70 30.32 -4.66 -0.49
CA ALA A 70 31.55 -3.98 -0.91
C ALA A 70 32.46 -3.67 0.28
N ARG A 71 31.89 -3.14 1.38
CA ARG A 71 32.65 -2.88 2.62
C ARG A 71 33.26 -4.15 3.23
N ARG A 72 32.53 -5.28 3.18
CA ARG A 72 33.03 -6.58 3.67
C ARG A 72 34.19 -7.08 2.82
N GLN A 73 34.10 -6.97 1.50
CA GLN A 73 35.18 -7.36 0.58
C GLN A 73 36.44 -6.51 0.79
N SER A 74 36.29 -5.19 0.93
CA SER A 74 37.41 -4.29 1.24
C SER A 74 38.05 -4.59 2.60
N ALA A 75 37.28 -4.99 3.60
CA ALA A 75 37.80 -5.34 4.93
C ALA A 75 38.55 -6.69 4.95
N SER A 76 38.16 -7.64 4.09
CA SER A 76 38.85 -8.93 3.94
C SER A 76 40.11 -8.88 3.06
N GLY A 77 40.30 -7.80 2.30
CA GLY A 77 41.42 -7.63 1.36
C GLY A 77 42.68 -6.95 1.94
N THR A 78 42.72 -6.66 3.25
CA THR A 78 43.88 -6.02 3.93
C THR A 78 44.88 -7.07 4.45
N GLN A 79 45.30 -8.03 3.62
CA GLN A 79 46.48 -8.87 3.88
C GLN A 79 47.60 -8.52 2.92
#